data_AF-A0A2G5DLK1-F1
#
_entry.id   AF-A0A2G5DLK1-F1
#
_cell.length_a   1.000
_cell.length_b   1.000
_cell.length_c   1.000
_cell.angle_alpha   90.00
_cell.angle_beta   90.00
_cell.angle_gamma   90.00
#
_symmetry.space_group_name_H-M   'P 1'
#
loop_
_entity.id
_entity.type
_entity.pdbx_description
1 polymer ?
#
loop_
_entity_poly.entity_id
_entity_poly.type
_entity_poly.pdbx_seq_one_letter_code
_entity_poly.pdbx_strand_id
1 'polypeptide(L)'
;MSTYDLLFCSVLLQKALDPPDPEVVDDALSLLVRTQALEKPNTRGRYEPTFYGRLLASLSLSFDASFLILKFGEVGLLREGIVIGVLMDQQPLPILHPFGQEFLFKEYLESYFGDDNIVFTGKKELMFMGNLCAYQFWQRVFKDKHRLQRLEQLLDSDEPKATHDLFPKLEEEWCSFHNLVQSPLHNVSDIYEDIINALHRYRPKFLANSNGIPSYYDPYEFEHTCFLQSQPEGGVGSNSDDEEQHEIVETTTCVALPFVASNHFQCGAVAEKLASIIKEIRIHYTEDTSASEQNIVDSLGFHVTNGVSLCRFFINGTCNKGSECYFSHSLQAKRPVCKFFFSYQGCRNGESCFFSHDLGPSAPSISSSSFCSPEDEHPDATLFLKLLPTSSDGCVLVLDDHNSHFSSNLCHYCDPSRIISTTSVPQTSIFDNYLPGVRIMWGLSHPYHTIVGECDIPWRQVQCVLWFVKFTNGEGLDKHRSLLRKFFEYLAIRIFGDSLYEVRVILTMNNLRFSQLQVEKLARENFFFLTESFPFDESSFGSFADTVNTKKPMTVSRPISYVFDIHPPSDLQFGDYASTLHNCLHGAREF
;
A
#
# COMPACT_ATOMS: atom_id res chain seq x y z
N MET A 1 5.94 -34.27 -15.85
CA MET A 1 6.31 -34.18 -14.42
C MET A 1 5.40 -35.12 -13.65
N SER A 2 5.97 -36.20 -13.11
CA SER A 2 5.24 -37.36 -12.56
C SER A 2 4.97 -37.24 -11.06
N THR A 3 3.70 -37.39 -10.66
CA THR A 3 3.19 -38.20 -9.54
C THR A 3 3.85 -38.22 -8.15
N TYR A 4 4.61 -37.21 -7.64
CA TYR A 4 5.26 -37.31 -6.30
C TYR A 4 5.10 -36.18 -5.23
N ASP A 5 4.19 -35.22 -5.35
CA ASP A 5 4.12 -34.05 -4.44
C ASP A 5 3.18 -34.16 -3.22
N LEU A 6 3.29 -35.20 -2.37
CA LEU A 6 2.47 -35.26 -1.15
C LEU A 6 3.12 -35.87 0.08
N LEU A 7 3.80 -36.97 -0.19
CA LEU A 7 4.84 -37.49 0.66
C LEU A 7 6.06 -36.55 0.57
N PHE A 8 5.85 -35.25 0.39
CA PHE A 8 6.89 -34.28 0.08
C PHE A 8 6.96 -33.20 1.15
N CYS A 9 5.91 -32.50 1.62
CA CYS A 9 6.12 -31.50 2.69
C CYS A 9 6.56 -32.10 4.03
N SER A 10 5.79 -33.02 4.62
CA SER A 10 6.17 -33.67 5.89
C SER A 10 7.46 -34.48 5.75
N VAL A 11 7.64 -35.16 4.63
CA VAL A 11 8.86 -35.94 4.33
C VAL A 11 10.06 -35.07 3.99
N LEU A 12 9.88 -33.89 3.39
CA LEU A 12 10.94 -32.93 3.07
C LEU A 12 11.40 -32.25 4.36
N LEU A 13 10.47 -31.85 5.22
CA LEU A 13 10.78 -31.31 6.54
C LEU A 13 11.43 -32.37 7.44
N GLN A 14 11.00 -33.64 7.35
CA GLN A 14 11.69 -34.77 7.99
C GLN A 14 13.10 -35.04 7.44
N LYS A 15 13.40 -34.56 6.23
CA LYS A 15 14.74 -34.62 5.60
C LYS A 15 15.57 -33.37 5.85
N ALA A 16 15.06 -32.39 6.60
CA ALA A 16 15.88 -31.28 7.05
C ALA A 16 16.99 -31.77 7.98
N LEU A 17 18.06 -30.98 8.12
CA LEU A 17 19.15 -31.29 9.05
C LEU A 17 18.62 -31.44 10.48
N ASP A 18 17.72 -30.54 10.88
CA ASP A 18 16.99 -30.53 12.14
C ASP A 18 15.47 -30.51 11.84
N PRO A 19 14.80 -31.68 11.81
CA PRO A 19 13.39 -31.74 11.46
C PRO A 19 12.52 -31.10 12.57
N PRO A 20 11.50 -30.30 12.21
CA PRO A 20 10.58 -29.71 13.18
C PRO A 20 9.70 -30.79 13.84
N ASP A 21 9.13 -30.45 15.00
CA ASP A 21 8.15 -31.29 15.69
C ASP A 21 6.95 -31.59 14.75
N PRO A 22 6.58 -32.87 14.55
CA PRO A 22 5.42 -33.24 13.75
C PRO A 22 4.12 -32.53 14.14
N GLU A 23 3.88 -32.28 15.44
CA GLU A 23 2.67 -31.59 15.90
C GLU A 23 2.62 -30.16 15.35
N VAL A 24 3.76 -29.47 15.33
CA VAL A 24 3.88 -28.10 14.77
C VAL A 24 3.63 -28.10 13.26
N VAL A 25 4.06 -29.15 12.55
CA VAL A 25 3.83 -29.29 11.11
C VAL A 25 2.34 -29.53 10.82
N ASP A 26 1.69 -30.39 11.61
CA ASP A 26 0.26 -30.69 11.48
C ASP A 26 -0.62 -29.48 11.83
N ASP A 27 -0.25 -28.71 12.87
CA ASP A 27 -0.91 -27.46 13.22
C ASP A 27 -0.80 -26.42 12.10
N ALA A 28 0.40 -26.26 11.52
CA ALA A 28 0.61 -25.34 10.41
C ALA A 28 -0.20 -25.74 9.16
N LEU A 29 -0.23 -27.03 8.81
CA LEU A 29 -1.04 -27.53 7.70
C LEU A 29 -2.54 -27.33 7.96
N SER A 30 -2.99 -27.59 9.19
CA SER A 30 -4.38 -27.40 9.59
C SER A 30 -4.79 -25.92 9.48
N LEU A 31 -3.93 -25.01 9.91
CA LEU A 31 -4.13 -23.56 9.74
C LEU A 31 -4.24 -23.15 8.27
N LEU A 32 -3.34 -23.64 7.41
CA LEU A 32 -3.34 -23.31 5.99
C LEU A 32 -4.56 -23.87 5.24
N VAL A 33 -5.08 -25.01 5.66
CA VAL A 33 -6.33 -25.58 5.11
C VAL A 33 -7.54 -24.78 5.61
N ARG A 34 -7.59 -24.45 6.90
CA ARG A 34 -8.68 -23.66 7.50
C ARG A 34 -8.78 -22.28 6.86
N THR A 35 -7.64 -21.68 6.54
CA THR A 35 -7.55 -20.37 5.88
C THR A 35 -7.65 -20.44 4.35
N GLN A 36 -7.99 -21.62 3.79
CA GLN A 36 -8.12 -21.86 2.35
C GLN A 36 -6.88 -21.49 1.52
N ALA A 37 -5.70 -21.42 2.15
CA ALA A 37 -4.43 -21.30 1.45
C ALA A 37 -4.03 -22.62 0.78
N LEU A 38 -4.49 -23.75 1.32
CA LEU A 38 -4.32 -25.09 0.75
C LEU A 38 -5.66 -25.78 0.55
N GLU A 39 -5.81 -26.49 -0.57
CA GLU A 39 -6.91 -27.41 -0.82
C GLU A 39 -6.52 -28.85 -0.52
N LYS A 40 -7.45 -29.63 0.05
CA LYS A 40 -7.30 -31.07 0.31
C LYS A 40 -8.17 -31.87 -0.68
N PRO A 41 -7.63 -32.41 -1.77
CA PRO A 41 -8.41 -33.17 -2.75
C PRO A 41 -8.78 -34.55 -2.20
N ASN A 42 -10.06 -34.90 -2.38
CA ASN A 42 -10.75 -36.05 -1.78
C ASN A 42 -10.18 -37.45 -2.09
N THR A 43 -9.24 -37.62 -3.05
CA THR A 43 -8.89 -38.97 -3.54
C THR A 43 -7.43 -39.36 -3.50
N ARG A 44 -6.48 -38.45 -3.21
CA ARG A 44 -5.05 -38.81 -3.09
C ARG A 44 -4.27 -38.08 -2.01
N GLY A 45 -4.94 -37.32 -1.14
CA GLY A 45 -4.38 -36.65 0.03
C GLY A 45 -3.61 -35.35 -0.26
N ARG A 46 -3.63 -34.82 -1.50
CA ARG A 46 -2.60 -33.89 -2.03
C ARG A 46 -2.81 -32.43 -1.71
N TYR A 47 -2.10 -31.87 -0.73
CA TYR A 47 -2.17 -30.43 -0.49
C TYR A 47 -1.69 -29.66 -1.72
N GLU A 48 -2.61 -28.96 -2.36
CA GLU A 48 -2.33 -28.08 -3.48
C GLU A 48 -2.60 -26.63 -3.05
N PRO A 49 -1.66 -25.70 -3.28
CA PRO A 49 -1.87 -24.31 -2.93
C PRO A 49 -2.91 -23.67 -3.83
N THR A 50 -3.85 -22.98 -3.21
CA THR A 50 -4.87 -22.19 -3.91
C THR A 50 -4.25 -20.92 -4.50
N PHE A 51 -5.04 -20.16 -5.27
CA PHE A 51 -4.64 -18.82 -5.69
C PHE A 51 -4.23 -17.97 -4.48
N TYR A 52 -5.07 -17.98 -3.44
CA TYR A 52 -4.86 -17.26 -2.19
C TYR A 52 -3.56 -17.71 -1.50
N GLY A 53 -3.32 -19.02 -1.40
CA GLY A 53 -2.09 -19.55 -0.80
C GLY A 53 -0.83 -19.17 -1.56
N ARG A 54 -0.87 -19.17 -2.90
CA ARG A 54 0.29 -18.71 -3.71
C ARG A 54 0.51 -17.21 -3.63
N LEU A 55 -0.56 -16.43 -3.52
CA LEU A 55 -0.47 -14.99 -3.30
C LEU A 55 0.17 -14.69 -1.95
N LEU A 56 -0.32 -15.30 -0.86
CA LEU A 56 0.28 -15.19 0.47
C LEU A 56 1.76 -15.55 0.45
N ALA A 57 2.12 -16.71 -0.13
CA ALA A 57 3.51 -17.16 -0.23
C ALA A 57 4.40 -16.26 -1.12
N SER A 58 3.82 -15.36 -1.89
CA SER A 58 4.56 -14.39 -2.71
C SER A 58 4.88 -13.09 -1.99
N LEU A 59 4.19 -12.81 -0.88
CA LEU A 59 4.50 -11.71 0.02
C LEU A 59 5.63 -12.19 0.92
N SER A 60 6.79 -11.53 0.87
CA SER A 60 7.99 -11.91 1.64
C SER A 60 7.88 -11.50 3.12
N LEU A 61 6.75 -11.80 3.74
CA LEU A 61 6.39 -11.47 5.12
C LEU A 61 5.83 -12.72 5.82
N SER A 62 5.67 -12.63 7.13
CA SER A 62 4.99 -13.60 7.97
C SER A 62 3.55 -13.82 7.51
N PHE A 63 2.98 -14.95 7.94
CA PHE A 63 1.61 -15.29 7.60
C PHE A 63 0.61 -14.23 8.08
N ASP A 64 0.72 -13.77 9.33
CA ASP A 64 -0.18 -12.77 9.91
C ASP A 64 -0.08 -11.42 9.21
N ALA A 65 1.15 -10.96 8.90
CA ALA A 65 1.37 -9.72 8.16
C ALA A 65 0.80 -9.80 6.74
N SER A 66 1.08 -10.88 6.03
CA SER A 66 0.58 -11.13 4.68
C SER A 66 -0.95 -11.22 4.64
N PHE A 67 -1.55 -11.90 5.62
CA PHE A 67 -3.00 -11.99 5.78
C PHE A 67 -3.63 -10.63 6.02
N LEU A 68 -3.04 -9.84 6.93
CA LEU A 68 -3.50 -8.47 7.24
C LEU A 68 -3.49 -7.60 5.99
N ILE A 69 -2.43 -7.65 5.18
CA ILE A 69 -2.33 -6.87 3.93
C ILE A 69 -3.49 -7.17 2.98
N LEU A 70 -3.79 -8.46 2.77
CA LEU A 70 -4.87 -8.87 1.86
C LEU A 70 -6.24 -8.43 2.38
N LYS A 71 -6.47 -8.49 3.70
CA LYS A 71 -7.70 -8.00 4.33
C LYS A 71 -7.86 -6.48 4.23
N PHE A 72 -6.78 -5.74 4.41
CA PHE A 72 -6.76 -4.30 4.17
C PHE A 72 -7.06 -3.96 2.71
N GLY A 73 -6.56 -4.77 1.76
CA GLY A 73 -6.92 -4.68 0.34
C GLY A 73 -8.42 -4.84 0.08
N GLU A 74 -9.06 -5.82 0.71
CA GLU A 74 -10.51 -6.08 0.59
C GLU A 74 -11.39 -4.94 1.12
N VAL A 75 -10.91 -4.18 2.12
CA VAL A 75 -11.63 -3.01 2.67
C VAL A 75 -11.22 -1.67 2.05
N GLY A 76 -10.39 -1.69 0.99
CA GLY A 76 -9.99 -0.50 0.24
C GLY A 76 -8.87 0.33 0.86
N LEU A 77 -8.14 -0.21 1.85
CA LEU A 77 -7.02 0.45 2.54
C LEU A 77 -5.69 -0.29 2.28
N LEU A 78 -5.48 -0.72 1.04
CA LEU A 78 -4.34 -1.57 0.67
C LEU A 78 -3.00 -0.95 1.06
N ARG A 79 -2.81 0.36 0.82
CA ARG A 79 -1.51 1.03 1.02
C ARG A 79 -1.14 1.08 2.50
N GLU A 80 -2.09 1.42 3.36
CA GLU A 80 -1.93 1.44 4.82
C GLU A 80 -1.70 0.01 5.34
N GLY A 81 -2.44 -0.97 4.81
CA GLY A 81 -2.27 -2.38 5.12
C GLY A 81 -0.87 -2.91 4.83
N ILE A 82 -0.30 -2.55 3.67
CA ILE A 82 1.08 -2.91 3.28
C ILE A 82 2.07 -2.36 4.31
N VAL A 83 1.98 -1.07 4.63
CA VAL A 83 2.91 -0.44 5.58
C VAL A 83 2.78 -1.09 6.97
N ILE A 84 1.57 -1.28 7.49
CA ILE A 84 1.35 -1.96 8.77
C ILE A 84 1.91 -3.38 8.73
N GLY A 85 1.64 -4.14 7.66
CA GLY A 85 2.15 -5.50 7.48
C GLY A 85 3.68 -5.55 7.52
N VAL A 86 4.37 -4.61 6.88
CA VAL A 86 5.84 -4.54 6.95
C VAL A 86 6.31 -4.20 8.38
N LEU A 87 5.65 -3.26 9.05
CA LEU A 87 5.96 -2.88 10.43
C LEU A 87 5.76 -4.02 11.44
N MET A 88 4.91 -5.01 11.15
CA MET A 88 4.72 -6.18 12.02
C MET A 88 5.96 -7.08 12.08
N ASP A 89 6.72 -7.17 10.99
CA ASP A 89 7.88 -8.06 10.84
C ASP A 89 9.23 -7.34 10.92
N GLN A 90 9.23 -6.02 10.80
CA GLN A 90 10.45 -5.23 10.83
C GLN A 90 10.90 -4.90 12.26
N GLN A 91 12.20 -5.01 12.52
CA GLN A 91 12.88 -4.41 13.67
C GLN A 91 14.27 -3.89 13.21
N PRO A 92 14.67 -2.66 13.57
CA PRO A 92 13.91 -1.68 14.35
C PRO A 92 12.79 -1.00 13.55
N LEU A 93 11.84 -0.39 14.28
CA LEU A 93 10.76 0.42 13.69
C LEU A 93 11.25 1.84 13.36
N PRO A 94 10.55 2.59 12.48
CA PRO A 94 10.91 3.97 12.12
C PRO A 94 11.10 4.96 13.27
N ILE A 95 10.22 4.96 14.27
CA ILE A 95 10.34 5.83 15.44
C ILE A 95 11.47 5.32 16.33
N LEU A 96 12.39 6.22 16.68
CA LEU A 96 13.53 5.93 17.55
C LEU A 96 13.04 5.38 18.88
N HIS A 97 13.61 4.26 19.32
CA HIS A 97 13.35 3.69 20.63
C HIS A 97 14.65 3.68 21.46
N PRO A 98 14.89 4.71 22.27
CA PRO A 98 16.10 4.76 23.09
C PRO A 98 16.10 3.62 24.11
N PHE A 99 17.27 3.02 24.31
CA PHE A 99 17.41 1.86 25.18
C PHE A 99 17.09 2.23 26.64
N GLY A 100 16.19 1.48 27.27
CA GLY A 100 15.83 1.68 28.68
C GLY A 100 14.97 2.91 28.98
N GLN A 101 14.60 3.71 27.98
CA GLN A 101 13.81 4.94 28.16
C GLN A 101 12.40 4.82 27.56
N GLU A 102 11.60 3.92 28.12
CA GLU A 102 10.21 3.64 27.67
C GLU A 102 9.30 4.87 27.70
N PHE A 103 9.52 5.78 28.67
CA PHE A 103 8.76 7.02 28.76
C PHE A 103 9.02 7.93 27.56
N LEU A 104 10.29 8.10 27.19
CA LEU A 104 10.69 8.94 26.06
C LEU A 104 10.21 8.33 24.73
N PHE A 105 10.31 7.01 24.57
CA PHE A 105 9.72 6.33 23.41
C PHE A 105 8.20 6.57 23.30
N LYS A 106 7.50 6.55 24.44
CA LYS A 106 6.06 6.85 24.48
C LYS A 106 5.78 8.29 24.04
N GLU A 107 6.56 9.27 24.50
CA GLU A 107 6.42 10.67 24.05
C GLU A 107 6.64 10.79 22.55
N TYR A 108 7.67 10.13 22.00
CA TYR A 108 7.92 10.11 20.56
C TYR A 108 6.75 9.49 19.78
N LEU A 109 6.14 8.43 20.30
CA LEU A 109 4.99 7.78 19.68
C LEU A 109 3.76 8.71 19.68
N GLU A 110 3.50 9.39 20.79
CA GLU A 110 2.38 10.34 20.94
C GLU A 110 2.51 11.57 20.02
N SER A 111 3.73 11.94 19.63
CA SER A 111 3.97 12.98 18.61
C SER A 111 3.40 12.66 17.22
N TYR A 112 3.21 11.36 16.92
CA TYR A 112 2.67 10.90 15.63
C TYR A 112 1.26 10.32 15.72
N PHE A 113 0.90 9.76 16.88
CA PHE A 113 -0.41 9.16 17.08
C PHE A 113 -0.78 9.15 18.57
N GLY A 114 -1.73 10.01 18.93
CA GLY A 114 -2.28 10.13 20.28
C GLY A 114 -3.79 10.37 20.22
N ASP A 115 -4.56 9.34 19.87
CA ASP A 115 -6.02 9.42 19.89
C ASP A 115 -6.58 8.84 21.20
N ASP A 116 -7.11 9.72 22.06
CA ASP A 116 -7.75 9.36 23.34
C ASP A 116 -9.02 8.51 23.16
N ASN A 117 -9.66 8.55 21.98
CA ASN A 117 -10.90 7.81 21.72
C ASN A 117 -10.66 6.36 21.31
N ILE A 118 -9.47 6.04 20.77
CA ILE A 118 -9.16 4.71 20.23
C ILE A 118 -8.34 3.92 21.23
N VAL A 119 -9.05 3.14 22.04
CA VAL A 119 -8.43 2.27 23.05
C VAL A 119 -8.01 0.95 22.40
N PHE A 120 -6.86 0.94 21.73
CA PHE A 120 -6.18 -0.32 21.48
C PHE A 120 -5.91 -1.02 22.81
N THR A 121 -6.29 -2.29 22.90
CA THR A 121 -6.05 -3.06 24.14
C THR A 121 -4.62 -3.60 24.22
N GLY A 122 -3.92 -3.71 23.08
CA GLY A 122 -2.53 -4.12 22.98
C GLY A 122 -1.57 -2.96 22.65
N LYS A 123 -0.35 -3.06 23.17
CA LYS A 123 0.71 -2.06 22.97
C LYS A 123 1.28 -2.05 21.54
N LYS A 124 1.27 -3.20 20.84
CA LYS A 124 1.89 -3.33 19.51
C LYS A 124 1.09 -2.62 18.44
N GLU A 125 -0.23 -2.64 18.55
CA GLU A 125 -1.15 -1.94 17.66
C GLU A 125 -0.91 -0.43 17.69
N LEU A 126 -0.74 0.13 18.90
CA LEU A 126 -0.37 1.53 19.09
C LEU A 126 0.99 1.85 18.43
N MET A 127 1.98 0.96 18.62
CA MET A 127 3.28 1.10 17.96
C MET A 127 3.17 1.07 16.44
N PHE A 128 2.36 0.17 15.87
CA PHE A 128 2.15 0.10 14.42
C PHE A 128 1.48 1.36 13.89
N MET A 129 0.47 1.90 14.58
CA MET A 129 -0.19 3.13 14.17
C MET A 129 0.73 4.35 14.25
N GLY A 130 1.47 4.54 15.34
CA GLY A 130 2.41 5.65 15.42
C GLY A 130 3.50 5.57 14.36
N ASN A 131 4.03 4.37 14.08
CA ASN A 131 5.02 4.19 13.02
C ASN A 131 4.45 4.32 11.59
N LEU A 132 3.18 3.95 11.38
CA LEU A 132 2.46 4.25 10.14
C LEU A 132 2.37 5.75 9.93
N CYS A 133 1.88 6.50 10.93
CA CYS A 133 1.79 7.96 10.88
C CYS A 133 3.16 8.62 10.66
N ALA A 134 4.21 8.11 11.30
CA ALA A 134 5.58 8.58 11.08
C ALA A 134 6.08 8.35 9.64
N TYR A 135 5.85 7.16 9.08
CA TYR A 135 6.20 6.86 7.69
C TYR A 135 5.42 7.76 6.72
N GLN A 136 4.13 7.95 6.97
CA GLN A 136 3.25 8.82 6.18
C GLN A 136 3.67 10.29 6.27
N PHE A 137 4.05 10.76 7.46
CA PHE A 137 4.60 12.10 7.69
C PHE A 137 5.90 12.31 6.91
N TRP A 138 6.82 11.34 6.93
CA TRP A 138 8.04 11.36 6.12
C TRP A 138 7.74 11.44 4.62
N GLN A 139 6.76 10.67 4.11
CA GLN A 139 6.31 10.78 2.72
C GLN A 139 5.76 12.18 2.40
N ARG A 140 4.86 12.70 3.25
CA ARG A 140 4.10 13.93 3.00
C ARG A 140 4.93 15.21 3.14
N VAL A 141 5.86 15.26 4.10
CA VAL A 141 6.64 16.48 4.39
C VAL A 141 8.01 16.45 3.71
N PHE A 142 8.75 15.36 3.88
CA PHE A 142 10.13 15.28 3.38
C PHE A 142 10.17 14.83 1.91
N LYS A 143 9.54 13.71 1.58
CA LYS A 143 9.63 13.14 0.23
C LYS A 143 8.93 14.00 -0.82
N ASP A 144 7.74 14.52 -0.53
CA ASP A 144 7.01 15.39 -1.47
C ASP A 144 7.79 16.70 -1.76
N LYS A 145 8.43 17.30 -0.75
CA LYS A 145 9.32 18.47 -0.96
C LYS A 145 10.41 18.17 -1.99
N HIS A 146 11.09 17.04 -1.84
CA HIS A 146 12.17 16.65 -2.72
C HIS A 146 11.69 16.20 -4.10
N ARG A 147 10.52 15.56 -4.20
CA ARG A 147 9.88 15.23 -5.49
C ARG A 147 9.62 16.50 -6.28
N LEU A 148 9.11 17.55 -5.62
CA LEU A 148 8.83 18.84 -6.24
C LEU A 148 10.10 19.57 -6.68
N GLN A 149 11.10 19.70 -5.80
CA GLN A 149 12.39 20.31 -6.14
C GLN A 149 13.07 19.62 -7.34
N ARG A 150 12.94 18.30 -7.43
CA ARG A 150 13.44 17.53 -8.58
C ARG A 150 12.71 17.91 -9.88
N LEU A 151 11.40 18.14 -9.85
CA LEU A 151 10.65 18.57 -11.05
C LEU A 151 11.04 19.97 -11.50
N GLU A 152 11.26 20.90 -10.56
CA GLU A 152 11.71 22.27 -10.84
C GLU A 152 13.09 22.25 -11.53
N GLN A 153 14.03 21.43 -11.04
CA GLN A 153 15.39 21.32 -11.58
C GLN A 153 15.49 20.64 -12.96
N LEU A 154 14.44 19.96 -13.45
CA LEU A 154 14.52 19.19 -14.71
C LEU A 154 14.53 20.07 -15.96
N LEU A 155 14.02 21.30 -15.87
CA LEU A 155 13.98 22.24 -16.99
C LEU A 155 15.00 23.38 -16.86
N ASP A 156 15.54 23.61 -15.67
CA ASP A 156 16.62 24.58 -15.46
C ASP A 156 17.97 24.01 -15.89
N SER A 157 18.58 24.62 -16.92
CA SER A 157 19.88 24.20 -17.46
C SER A 157 21.09 24.64 -16.63
N ASP A 158 20.88 25.52 -15.64
CA ASP A 158 21.94 26.30 -14.99
C ASP A 158 22.30 25.85 -13.56
N GLU A 159 21.54 24.94 -12.92
CA GLU A 159 21.92 24.42 -11.60
C GLU A 159 22.87 23.21 -11.67
N PRO A 160 24.01 23.23 -10.94
CA PRO A 160 24.91 22.09 -10.92
C PRO A 160 24.24 20.89 -10.23
N LYS A 161 24.45 19.69 -10.81
CA LYS A 161 24.03 18.36 -10.31
C LYS A 161 24.52 17.98 -8.89
N ALA A 162 25.11 18.92 -8.15
CA ALA A 162 25.73 18.74 -6.84
C ALA A 162 24.73 18.50 -5.69
N THR A 163 23.44 18.79 -5.89
CA THR A 163 22.35 18.58 -4.92
C THR A 163 22.08 17.10 -4.61
N HIS A 164 22.39 16.18 -5.53
CA HIS A 164 22.12 14.75 -5.33
C HIS A 164 23.03 14.07 -4.29
N ASP A 165 24.26 14.55 -4.09
CA ASP A 165 25.23 13.93 -3.16
C ASP A 165 24.96 14.30 -1.68
N LEU A 166 24.16 15.34 -1.42
CA LEU A 166 23.80 15.80 -0.07
C LEU A 166 22.49 15.21 0.44
N PHE A 167 21.68 14.59 -0.43
CA PHE A 167 20.35 14.09 -0.10
C PHE A 167 20.31 13.14 1.11
N PRO A 168 21.20 12.12 1.23
CA PRO A 168 21.16 11.20 2.36
C PRO A 168 21.41 11.89 3.70
N LYS A 169 22.27 12.93 3.72
CA LYS A 169 22.61 13.68 4.94
C LYS A 169 21.47 14.59 5.38
N LEU A 170 20.83 15.29 4.42
CA LEU A 170 19.66 16.12 4.71
C LEU A 170 18.50 15.30 5.27
N GLU A 171 18.30 14.10 4.73
CA GLU A 171 17.28 13.18 5.25
C GLU A 171 17.63 12.65 6.64
N GLU A 172 18.89 12.31 6.88
CA GLU A 172 19.37 11.86 8.19
C GLU A 172 19.18 12.94 9.26
N GLU A 173 19.57 14.18 8.98
CA GLU A 173 19.33 15.34 9.86
C GLU A 173 17.83 15.56 10.10
N TRP A 174 17.03 15.54 9.04
CA TRP A 174 15.58 15.69 9.16
C TRP A 174 14.96 14.56 10.00
N CYS A 175 15.39 13.31 9.82
CA CYS A 175 14.92 12.19 10.63
C CYS A 175 15.29 12.39 12.11
N SER A 176 16.51 12.84 12.39
CA SER A 176 16.97 13.13 13.76
C SER A 176 16.07 14.18 14.44
N PHE A 177 15.73 15.27 13.74
CA PHE A 177 14.87 16.32 14.30
C PHE A 177 13.47 15.83 14.71
N HIS A 178 12.99 14.74 14.10
CA HIS A 178 11.66 14.18 14.33
C HIS A 178 11.70 12.84 15.06
N ASN A 179 12.82 12.47 15.67
CA ASN A 179 12.99 11.20 16.40
C ASN A 179 12.74 9.96 15.53
N LEU A 180 13.20 9.98 14.28
CA LEU A 180 13.08 8.90 13.31
C LEU A 180 14.44 8.29 12.97
N VAL A 181 14.41 7.05 12.51
CA VAL A 181 15.58 6.33 11.99
C VAL A 181 15.40 6.12 10.48
N GLN A 182 16.34 6.62 9.68
CA GLN A 182 16.26 6.62 8.22
C GLN A 182 16.20 5.21 7.61
N SER A 183 17.07 4.29 8.04
CA SER A 183 17.17 2.95 7.46
C SER A 183 15.85 2.14 7.56
N PRO A 184 15.16 2.09 8.71
CA PRO A 184 13.82 1.53 8.83
C PRO A 184 12.77 2.12 7.88
N LEU A 185 12.79 3.43 7.61
CA LEU A 185 11.86 4.07 6.67
C LEU A 185 12.10 3.58 5.24
N HIS A 186 13.37 3.52 4.82
CA HIS A 186 13.75 3.01 3.50
C HIS A 186 13.40 1.54 3.34
N ASN A 187 13.65 0.70 4.36
CA ASN A 187 13.29 -0.71 4.32
C ASN A 187 11.78 -0.93 4.19
N VAL A 188 10.96 -0.14 4.91
CA VAL A 188 9.51 -0.15 4.72
C VAL A 188 9.16 0.21 3.27
N SER A 189 9.79 1.24 2.72
CA SER A 189 9.55 1.66 1.34
C SER A 189 9.95 0.62 0.29
N ASP A 190 11.02 -0.13 0.51
CA ASP A 190 11.49 -1.15 -0.45
C ASP A 190 10.59 -2.38 -0.43
N ILE A 191 10.26 -2.89 0.77
CA ILE A 191 9.34 -4.03 0.92
C ILE A 191 7.94 -3.67 0.41
N TYR A 192 7.50 -2.42 0.61
CA TYR A 192 6.24 -1.91 0.05
C TYR A 192 6.18 -2.12 -1.48
N GLU A 193 7.26 -1.79 -2.20
CA GLU A 193 7.32 -2.00 -3.65
C GLU A 193 7.26 -3.47 -4.03
N ASP A 194 7.97 -4.33 -3.31
CA ASP A 194 7.99 -5.76 -3.58
C ASP A 194 6.59 -6.39 -3.45
N ILE A 195 5.83 -5.92 -2.46
CA ILE A 195 4.44 -6.34 -2.24
C ILE A 195 3.52 -5.82 -3.36
N ILE A 196 3.56 -4.53 -3.70
CA ILE A 196 2.80 -3.98 -4.84
C ILE A 196 3.13 -4.72 -6.13
N ASN A 197 4.40 -5.02 -6.37
CA ASN A 197 4.85 -5.80 -7.52
C ASN A 197 4.28 -7.21 -7.50
N ALA A 198 4.23 -7.88 -6.34
CA ALA A 198 3.60 -9.19 -6.21
C ALA A 198 2.10 -9.12 -6.56
N LEU A 199 1.39 -8.11 -6.05
CA LEU A 199 -0.04 -7.92 -6.30
C LEU A 199 -0.34 -7.71 -7.79
N HIS A 200 0.46 -6.91 -8.50
CA HIS A 200 0.29 -6.73 -9.97
C HIS A 200 0.59 -7.99 -10.79
N ARG A 201 1.43 -8.91 -10.28
CA ARG A 201 1.70 -10.21 -10.94
C ARG A 201 0.56 -11.22 -10.77
N TYR A 202 -0.07 -11.24 -9.60
CA TYR A 202 -1.16 -12.18 -9.28
C TYR A 202 -2.55 -11.63 -9.59
N ARG A 203 -2.73 -10.29 -9.59
CA ARG A 203 -4.00 -9.59 -9.86
C ARG A 203 -5.15 -10.09 -8.98
N PRO A 204 -5.09 -9.92 -7.65
CA PRO A 204 -6.23 -10.20 -6.79
C PRO A 204 -7.40 -9.28 -7.14
N LYS A 205 -8.65 -9.76 -7.00
CA LYS A 205 -9.85 -9.04 -7.43
C LYS A 205 -10.00 -7.66 -6.79
N PHE A 206 -9.62 -7.52 -5.51
CA PHE A 206 -9.69 -6.22 -4.82
C PHE A 206 -8.74 -5.18 -5.45
N LEU A 207 -7.66 -5.60 -6.13
CA LEU A 207 -6.65 -4.68 -6.68
C LEU A 207 -7.24 -3.71 -7.70
N ALA A 208 -8.31 -4.08 -8.41
CA ALA A 208 -8.96 -3.19 -9.36
C ALA A 208 -9.55 -1.95 -8.66
N ASN A 209 -10.04 -2.12 -7.42
CA ASN A 209 -10.84 -1.14 -6.67
C ASN A 209 -10.16 -0.64 -5.39
N SER A 210 -9.07 -1.26 -4.95
CA SER A 210 -8.30 -0.88 -3.76
C SER A 210 -7.22 0.16 -4.06
N ASN A 211 -7.24 0.69 -5.28
CA ASN A 211 -6.33 1.71 -5.75
C ASN A 211 -6.96 3.07 -5.45
N GLY A 212 -6.15 3.98 -4.91
CA GLY A 212 -6.63 5.27 -4.49
C GLY A 212 -5.50 6.13 -3.94
N ILE A 213 -5.85 7.38 -3.66
CA ILE A 213 -4.97 8.34 -3.01
C ILE A 213 -4.71 7.82 -1.58
N PRO A 214 -3.43 7.74 -1.15
CA PRO A 214 -3.10 7.33 0.22
C PRO A 214 -3.79 8.20 1.27
N SER A 215 -4.14 7.63 2.42
CA SER A 215 -4.91 8.35 3.46
C SER A 215 -4.18 9.60 3.98
N TYR A 216 -2.85 9.64 3.87
CA TYR A 216 -2.02 10.75 4.35
C TYR A 216 -2.05 12.02 3.48
N TYR A 217 -2.76 11.99 2.35
CA TYR A 217 -3.09 13.21 1.59
C TYR A 217 -4.37 13.90 2.10
N ASP A 218 -5.07 13.31 3.06
CA ASP A 218 -6.24 13.89 3.71
C ASP A 218 -5.91 14.38 5.14
N PRO A 219 -6.13 15.66 5.48
CA PRO A 219 -6.64 16.72 4.61
C PRO A 219 -5.61 17.23 3.60
N TYR A 220 -6.11 17.79 2.50
CA TYR A 220 -5.25 18.49 1.53
C TYR A 220 -4.51 19.65 2.21
N GLU A 221 -5.16 20.35 3.14
CA GLU A 221 -4.58 21.49 3.86
C GLU A 221 -3.53 21.13 4.91
N PHE A 222 -3.15 19.85 5.05
CA PHE A 222 -2.09 19.46 5.97
C PHE A 222 -0.79 20.24 5.70
N GLU A 223 -0.28 20.89 6.74
CA GLU A 223 1.00 21.59 6.75
C GLU A 223 1.80 21.27 8.02
N HIS A 224 3.12 21.29 7.87
CA HIS A 224 4.08 21.16 8.96
C HIS A 224 5.29 22.05 8.69
N THR A 225 5.47 23.05 9.54
CA THR A 225 6.66 23.91 9.55
C THR A 225 7.51 23.57 10.76
N CYS A 226 8.74 23.11 10.52
CA CYS A 226 9.65 22.76 11.59
C CYS A 226 10.07 23.99 12.40
N PHE A 227 9.89 23.94 13.72
CA PHE A 227 10.50 24.88 14.66
C PHE A 227 11.63 24.16 15.39
N LEU A 228 12.88 24.46 15.03
CA LEU A 228 14.05 23.77 15.55
C LEU A 228 14.57 24.44 16.83
N GLN A 229 14.77 23.65 17.87
CA GLN A 229 15.37 24.09 19.13
C GLN A 229 16.59 23.22 19.45
N SER A 230 17.75 23.86 19.66
CA SER A 230 18.94 23.20 20.20
C SER A 230 18.85 23.15 21.72
N GLN A 231 19.01 21.97 22.30
CA GLN A 231 19.24 21.82 23.73
C GLN A 231 20.68 21.35 23.98
N PRO A 232 21.41 21.96 24.92
CA PRO A 232 22.63 21.35 25.44
C PRO A 232 22.22 20.10 26.23
N GLU A 233 22.82 18.94 25.95
CA GLU A 233 22.57 17.73 26.73
C GLU A 233 22.85 18.00 28.21
N GLY A 234 21.79 18.06 29.01
CA GLY A 234 21.87 18.18 30.46
C GLY A 234 22.35 16.87 31.05
N GLY A 235 23.66 16.75 31.29
CA GLY A 235 24.24 15.66 32.07
C GLY A 235 23.55 15.52 33.42
N VAL A 236 22.75 14.47 33.58
CA VAL A 236 22.31 14.02 34.90
C VAL A 236 23.55 13.46 35.59
N GLY A 237 23.95 14.12 36.67
CA GLY A 237 25.28 14.03 37.27
C GLY A 237 25.78 12.61 37.57
N SER A 238 26.99 12.34 37.09
CA SER A 238 27.98 11.51 37.79
C SER A 238 29.13 12.44 38.17
N ASN A 239 29.28 12.71 39.46
CA ASN A 239 30.52 13.29 39.98
C ASN A 239 31.62 12.23 39.85
N SER A 240 32.35 12.27 38.75
CA SER A 240 33.65 11.64 38.63
C SER A 240 34.56 12.61 37.90
N ASP A 241 35.56 13.09 38.63
CA ASP A 241 36.67 13.91 38.13
C ASP A 241 37.45 13.09 37.09
N ASP A 242 37.07 13.17 35.82
CA ASP A 242 37.93 12.80 34.71
C ASP A 242 37.76 13.86 33.60
N GLU A 243 38.82 14.66 33.41
CA GLU A 243 38.95 15.66 32.37
C GLU A 243 39.12 14.98 31.00
N GLU A 244 38.02 14.48 30.41
CA GLU A 244 37.95 14.21 28.98
C GLU A 244 36.95 15.18 28.34
N GLN A 245 37.45 15.95 27.37
CA GLN A 245 36.69 16.88 26.54
C GLN A 245 35.59 16.14 25.78
N HIS A 246 34.43 15.93 26.41
CA HIS A 246 33.22 15.54 25.70
C HIS A 246 32.78 16.72 24.84
N GLU A 247 32.84 16.56 23.52
CA GLU A 247 32.12 17.44 22.60
C GLU A 247 30.65 17.45 23.03
N ILE A 248 30.15 18.62 23.42
CA ILE A 248 28.72 18.80 23.73
C ILE A 248 27.99 18.63 22.39
N VAL A 249 27.41 17.46 22.17
CA VAL A 249 26.55 17.22 21.01
C VAL A 249 25.25 17.99 21.28
N GLU A 250 25.12 19.17 20.66
CA GLU A 250 23.85 19.90 20.67
C GLU A 250 22.83 19.11 19.86
N THR A 251 21.85 18.49 20.51
CA THR A 251 20.75 17.82 19.82
C THR A 251 19.71 18.87 19.42
N THR A 252 19.59 19.14 18.14
CA THR A 252 18.52 19.97 17.58
C THR A 252 17.27 19.12 17.38
N THR A 253 16.11 19.57 17.85
CA THR A 253 14.83 18.84 17.71
C THR A 253 13.73 19.76 17.21
N CYS A 254 12.76 19.20 16.49
CA CYS A 254 11.56 19.91 16.07
C CYS A 254 10.55 19.96 17.23
N VAL A 255 10.12 21.16 17.63
CA VAL A 255 9.15 21.37 18.73
C VAL A 255 7.73 21.66 18.24
N ALA A 256 7.48 21.54 16.93
CA ALA A 256 6.17 21.71 16.31
C ALA A 256 5.28 20.48 16.54
N LEU A 257 4.86 20.26 17.79
CA LEU A 257 4.10 19.09 18.23
C LEU A 257 2.58 19.36 18.29
N PRO A 258 1.73 18.35 18.04
CA PRO A 258 2.09 17.03 17.48
C PRO A 258 2.51 17.14 16.01
N PHE A 259 3.38 16.24 15.54
CA PHE A 259 3.77 16.16 14.12
C PHE A 259 2.58 15.73 13.25
N VAL A 260 1.74 14.83 13.78
CA VAL A 260 0.50 14.38 13.14
C VAL A 260 -0.62 14.43 14.18
N ALA A 261 -1.66 15.22 13.90
CA ALA A 261 -2.84 15.34 14.75
C ALA A 261 -3.84 14.20 14.49
N SER A 262 -4.74 13.94 15.45
CA SER A 262 -5.72 12.84 15.39
C SER A 262 -6.74 12.95 14.25
N ASN A 263 -6.96 14.14 13.71
CA ASN A 263 -7.83 14.39 12.55
C ASN A 263 -7.08 14.33 11.22
N HIS A 264 -5.77 14.10 11.22
CA HIS A 264 -4.96 13.97 10.00
C HIS A 264 -4.76 12.51 9.60
N PHE A 265 -4.52 12.29 8.31
CA PHE A 265 -4.18 11.01 7.69
C PHE A 265 -5.23 9.91 7.86
N GLN A 266 -6.45 10.28 8.24
CA GLN A 266 -7.54 9.37 8.59
C GLN A 266 -7.13 8.31 9.63
N CYS A 267 -6.16 8.63 10.50
CA CYS A 267 -5.53 7.65 11.38
C CYS A 267 -6.54 6.93 12.29
N GLY A 268 -7.62 7.61 12.69
CA GLY A 268 -8.68 6.99 13.48
C GLY A 268 -9.45 5.89 12.72
N ALA A 269 -9.83 6.15 11.46
CA ALA A 269 -10.51 5.16 10.63
C ALA A 269 -9.62 3.94 10.32
N VAL A 270 -8.33 4.18 10.05
CA VAL A 270 -7.34 3.11 9.83
C VAL A 270 -7.17 2.27 11.10
N ALA A 271 -7.10 2.91 12.26
CA ALA A 271 -6.96 2.23 13.55
C ALA A 271 -8.19 1.35 13.89
N GLU A 272 -9.41 1.82 13.62
CA GLU A 272 -10.63 1.02 13.77
C GLU A 272 -10.61 -0.24 12.88
N LYS A 273 -10.19 -0.09 11.62
CA LYS A 273 -10.05 -1.22 10.69
C LYS A 273 -8.97 -2.20 11.14
N LEU A 274 -7.83 -1.69 11.61
CA LEU A 274 -6.75 -2.51 12.17
C LEU A 274 -7.26 -3.37 13.34
N ALA A 275 -7.97 -2.77 14.29
CA ALA A 275 -8.53 -3.49 15.44
C ALA A 275 -9.53 -4.57 14.99
N SER A 276 -10.39 -4.26 14.01
CA SER A 276 -11.36 -5.21 13.46
C SER A 276 -10.68 -6.40 12.77
N ILE A 277 -9.64 -6.16 11.96
CA ILE A 277 -8.92 -7.21 11.23
C ILE A 277 -8.09 -8.07 12.19
N ILE A 278 -7.43 -7.49 13.19
CA ILE A 278 -6.72 -8.27 14.22
C ILE A 278 -7.69 -9.20 14.95
N LYS A 279 -8.89 -8.71 15.26
CA LYS A 279 -9.95 -9.53 15.86
C LYS A 279 -10.33 -10.70 14.96
N GLU A 280 -10.49 -10.48 13.65
CA GLU A 280 -10.76 -11.54 12.66
C GLU A 280 -9.63 -12.57 12.60
N ILE A 281 -8.38 -12.13 12.51
CA ILE A 281 -7.18 -13.00 12.56
C ILE A 281 -7.22 -13.90 13.80
N ARG A 282 -7.55 -13.33 14.97
CA ARG A 282 -7.61 -14.08 16.24
C ARG A 282 -8.73 -15.12 16.26
N ILE A 283 -9.89 -14.83 15.68
CA ILE A 283 -11.01 -15.77 15.58
C ILE A 283 -10.61 -17.00 14.76
N HIS A 284 -9.92 -16.81 13.63
CA HIS A 284 -9.46 -17.90 12.78
C HIS A 284 -8.51 -18.89 13.49
N TYR A 285 -7.77 -18.45 14.50
CA TYR A 285 -6.93 -19.34 15.31
C TYR A 285 -7.73 -20.22 16.28
N THR A 286 -8.93 -19.80 16.70
CA THR A 286 -9.69 -20.44 17.81
C THR A 286 -10.88 -21.32 17.40
N GLU A 287 -11.34 -21.28 16.16
CA GLU A 287 -12.57 -22.01 15.74
C GLU A 287 -12.50 -23.55 15.83
N ASP A 288 -11.37 -24.17 16.20
CA ASP A 288 -11.23 -25.63 16.30
C ASP A 288 -11.25 -26.22 17.73
N THR A 289 -11.40 -25.44 18.80
CA THR A 289 -11.43 -26.03 20.16
C THR A 289 -12.82 -26.50 20.62
N SER A 290 -13.90 -26.29 19.83
CA SER A 290 -15.27 -26.61 20.28
C SER A 290 -16.09 -27.51 19.34
N ALA A 291 -15.59 -27.85 18.14
CA ALA A 291 -16.37 -28.60 17.15
C ALA A 291 -16.21 -30.13 17.24
N SER A 292 -15.34 -30.64 18.12
CA SER A 292 -15.07 -32.09 18.23
C SER A 292 -15.47 -32.70 19.58
N GLU A 293 -16.50 -32.19 20.26
CA GLU A 293 -17.07 -32.90 21.43
C GLU A 293 -18.54 -32.49 21.71
N GLN A 294 -19.42 -32.58 20.71
CA GLN A 294 -20.87 -32.55 20.92
C GLN A 294 -21.50 -33.86 20.48
N ASN A 295 -21.18 -34.93 21.20
CA ASN A 295 -21.99 -36.15 21.22
C ASN A 295 -22.67 -36.29 22.59
N ILE A 296 -23.97 -35.94 22.60
CA ILE A 296 -25.06 -36.64 23.29
C ILE A 296 -24.79 -37.04 24.75
N VAL A 297 -25.29 -36.22 25.71
CA VAL A 297 -26.23 -36.69 26.75
C VAL A 297 -27.19 -35.55 27.10
N ASP A 298 -28.36 -35.56 26.47
CA ASP A 298 -29.57 -34.95 27.03
C ASP A 298 -29.98 -35.78 28.25
N SER A 299 -29.88 -35.22 29.47
CA SER A 299 -30.90 -35.35 30.54
C SER A 299 -30.38 -34.77 31.86
N LEU A 300 -30.93 -33.60 32.23
CA LEU A 300 -31.57 -33.26 33.52
C LEU A 300 -31.39 -31.76 33.79
N GLY A 301 -32.52 -31.06 33.79
CA GLY A 301 -32.60 -29.61 33.66
C GLY A 301 -31.96 -28.81 34.77
N PHE A 302 -31.54 -27.59 34.42
CA PHE A 302 -31.33 -26.52 35.37
C PHE A 302 -31.67 -25.15 34.76
N HIS A 303 -32.21 -24.31 35.62
CA HIS A 303 -32.82 -23.01 35.36
C HIS A 303 -32.03 -22.07 34.44
N VAL A 304 -32.75 -21.46 33.50
CA VAL A 304 -32.42 -20.17 32.90
C VAL A 304 -32.29 -19.15 34.03
N THR A 305 -31.06 -18.85 34.44
CA THR A 305 -30.75 -17.67 35.24
C THR A 305 -30.29 -16.59 34.28
N ASN A 306 -30.99 -15.46 34.29
CA ASN A 306 -30.55 -14.24 33.61
C ASN A 306 -29.09 -13.96 34.03
N GLY A 307 -28.15 -14.22 33.10
CA GLY A 307 -26.76 -14.51 33.43
C GLY A 307 -25.99 -13.32 33.99
N VAL A 308 -25.86 -13.27 35.31
CA VAL A 308 -24.96 -12.34 36.00
C VAL A 308 -23.51 -12.78 35.76
N SER A 309 -22.67 -11.88 35.24
CA SER A 309 -21.23 -12.14 35.00
C SER A 309 -20.50 -12.55 36.28
N LEU A 310 -19.53 -13.45 36.14
CA LEU A 310 -18.67 -13.90 37.25
C LEU A 310 -17.93 -12.71 37.89
N CYS A 311 -17.89 -12.68 39.23
CA CYS A 311 -17.15 -11.67 39.98
C CYS A 311 -15.64 -11.85 39.84
N ARG A 312 -14.97 -10.85 39.25
CA ARG A 312 -13.50 -10.84 39.07
C ARG A 312 -12.73 -10.88 40.40
N PHE A 313 -13.27 -10.31 41.46
CA PHE A 313 -12.63 -10.34 42.78
C PHE A 313 -12.83 -11.69 43.49
N PHE A 314 -13.92 -12.39 43.20
CA PHE A 314 -14.19 -13.71 43.80
C PHE A 314 -13.23 -14.76 43.26
N ILE A 315 -13.02 -14.80 41.94
CA ILE A 315 -12.05 -15.73 41.33
C ILE A 315 -10.61 -15.45 41.78
N ASN A 316 -10.29 -14.20 42.11
CA ASN A 316 -8.99 -13.81 42.66
C ASN A 316 -8.89 -13.96 44.19
N GLY A 317 -9.94 -14.46 44.86
CA GLY A 317 -9.97 -14.62 46.32
C GLY A 317 -10.00 -13.31 47.13
N THR A 318 -10.27 -12.18 46.48
CA THR A 318 -10.22 -10.84 47.09
C THR A 318 -11.60 -10.19 47.27
N CYS A 319 -12.70 -10.87 46.91
CA CYS A 319 -14.04 -10.34 47.10
C CYS A 319 -14.44 -10.36 48.58
N ASN A 320 -14.75 -9.19 49.13
CA ASN A 320 -15.26 -9.02 50.50
C ASN A 320 -16.78 -8.84 50.58
N LYS A 321 -17.49 -8.87 49.44
CA LYS A 321 -18.95 -8.64 49.38
C LYS A 321 -19.81 -9.88 49.60
N GLY A 322 -19.21 -11.08 49.70
CA GLY A 322 -19.94 -12.31 49.99
C GLY A 322 -21.16 -12.52 49.09
N SER A 323 -22.30 -12.85 49.68
CA SER A 323 -23.60 -13.00 48.98
C SER A 323 -24.25 -11.69 48.53
N GLU A 324 -23.74 -10.53 48.99
CA GLU A 324 -24.20 -9.20 48.58
C GLU A 324 -23.48 -8.70 47.32
N CYS A 325 -22.60 -9.51 46.72
CA CYS A 325 -21.94 -9.15 45.48
C CYS A 325 -22.95 -9.10 44.33
N TYR A 326 -22.97 -7.99 43.60
CA TYR A 326 -23.78 -7.84 42.40
C TYR A 326 -23.35 -8.79 41.26
N PHE A 327 -22.15 -9.36 41.34
CA PHE A 327 -21.59 -10.30 40.38
C PHE A 327 -21.61 -11.73 40.94
N SER A 328 -21.74 -12.73 40.07
CA SER A 328 -21.91 -14.11 40.51
C SER A 328 -20.64 -14.69 41.13
N HIS A 329 -20.78 -15.41 42.25
CA HIS A 329 -19.73 -16.21 42.89
C HIS A 329 -19.83 -17.70 42.54
N SER A 330 -20.63 -18.06 41.54
CA SER A 330 -20.68 -19.43 41.02
C SER A 330 -19.65 -19.61 39.92
N LEU A 331 -18.81 -20.66 40.00
CA LEU A 331 -17.87 -21.03 38.93
C LEU A 331 -18.58 -21.41 37.61
N GLN A 332 -19.90 -21.63 37.64
CA GLN A 332 -20.74 -21.88 36.47
C GLN A 332 -21.25 -20.59 35.81
N ALA A 333 -20.98 -19.41 36.39
CA ALA A 333 -21.38 -18.14 35.80
C ALA A 333 -20.53 -17.77 34.59
N LYS A 334 -21.12 -17.00 33.67
CA LYS A 334 -20.43 -16.56 32.46
C LYS A 334 -19.19 -15.75 32.82
N ARG A 335 -18.02 -16.22 32.36
CA ARG A 335 -16.74 -15.50 32.55
C ARG A 335 -16.78 -14.18 31.78
N PRO A 336 -16.26 -13.07 32.34
CA PRO A 336 -16.09 -11.83 31.58
C PRO A 336 -15.10 -12.06 30.42
N VAL A 337 -15.31 -11.36 29.30
CA VAL A 337 -14.48 -11.50 28.10
C VAL A 337 -13.04 -11.02 28.37
N CYS A 338 -12.06 -11.76 27.87
CA CYS A 338 -10.66 -11.39 27.96
C CYS A 338 -10.37 -10.19 27.07
N LYS A 339 -10.02 -9.05 27.68
CA LYS A 339 -9.68 -7.84 26.94
C LYS A 339 -8.44 -8.01 26.05
N PHE A 340 -7.50 -8.86 26.44
CA PHE A 340 -6.24 -9.07 25.70
C PHE A 340 -6.34 -10.10 24.58
N PHE A 341 -7.42 -10.89 24.53
CA PHE A 341 -7.58 -11.95 23.54
C PHE A 341 -7.60 -11.41 22.10
N PHE A 342 -8.25 -10.27 21.89
CA PHE A 342 -8.31 -9.58 20.60
C PHE A 342 -7.15 -8.61 20.35
N SER A 343 -6.09 -8.67 21.18
CA SER A 343 -4.88 -7.91 20.86
C SER A 343 -4.04 -8.63 19.81
N TYR A 344 -3.17 -7.89 19.14
CA TYR A 344 -2.19 -8.46 18.20
C TYR A 344 -1.27 -9.47 18.87
N GLN A 345 -1.05 -9.43 20.18
CA GLN A 345 -0.23 -10.47 20.87
C GLN A 345 -1.07 -11.64 21.38
N GLY A 346 -2.40 -11.53 21.32
CA GLY A 346 -3.31 -12.47 21.96
C GLY A 346 -3.18 -12.50 23.49
N CYS A 347 -3.94 -13.39 24.11
CA CYS A 347 -3.82 -13.61 25.55
C CYS A 347 -2.65 -14.56 25.85
N ARG A 348 -1.65 -14.11 26.62
CA ARG A 348 -0.52 -14.95 27.06
C ARG A 348 -0.91 -16.17 27.90
N ASN A 349 -2.12 -16.17 28.46
CA ASN A 349 -2.62 -17.28 29.27
C ASN A 349 -3.32 -18.37 28.42
N GLY A 350 -3.51 -18.15 27.12
CA GLY A 350 -4.15 -19.10 26.21
C GLY A 350 -5.46 -19.67 26.76
N GLU A 351 -5.67 -20.97 26.60
CA GLU A 351 -6.82 -21.71 27.15
C GLU A 351 -6.91 -21.70 28.69
N SER A 352 -5.78 -21.44 29.37
CA SER A 352 -5.74 -21.32 30.84
C SER A 352 -6.18 -19.93 31.34
N CYS A 353 -6.67 -19.06 30.46
CA CYS A 353 -7.13 -17.74 30.84
C CYS A 353 -8.38 -17.82 31.73
N PHE A 354 -8.36 -17.07 32.84
CA PHE A 354 -9.52 -16.94 33.74
C PHE A 354 -10.69 -16.14 33.14
N PHE A 355 -10.45 -15.45 32.02
CA PHE A 355 -11.44 -14.69 31.27
C PHE A 355 -11.89 -15.49 30.03
N SER A 356 -13.11 -15.25 29.56
CA SER A 356 -13.66 -15.93 28.39
C SER A 356 -12.95 -15.51 27.11
N HIS A 357 -12.50 -16.48 26.32
CA HIS A 357 -12.11 -16.28 24.91
C HIS A 357 -13.27 -16.55 23.95
N ASP A 358 -14.37 -17.13 24.45
CA ASP A 358 -15.57 -17.37 23.66
C ASP A 358 -16.31 -16.07 23.33
N LEU A 359 -16.51 -15.87 22.04
CA LEU A 359 -17.49 -14.93 21.52
C LEU A 359 -18.86 -15.56 21.73
N GLY A 360 -19.68 -15.01 22.63
CA GLY A 360 -21.09 -15.40 22.70
C GLY A 360 -21.79 -15.26 21.33
N PRO A 361 -23.01 -15.81 21.15
CA PRO A 361 -23.75 -15.86 19.88
C PRO A 361 -24.18 -14.49 19.30
N SER A 362 -23.60 -13.39 19.79
CA SER A 362 -23.88 -12.01 19.42
C SER A 362 -22.83 -11.41 18.49
N ALA A 363 -21.88 -12.19 17.99
CA ALA A 363 -21.16 -11.78 16.80
C ALA A 363 -22.18 -11.69 15.66
N PRO A 364 -22.34 -10.55 14.95
CA PRO A 364 -22.97 -10.63 13.64
C PRO A 364 -22.23 -11.73 12.89
N SER A 365 -22.94 -12.55 12.13
CA SER A 365 -22.35 -13.46 11.17
C SER A 365 -21.47 -12.64 10.22
N ILE A 366 -20.22 -12.40 10.62
CA ILE A 366 -19.17 -11.82 9.80
C ILE A 366 -19.05 -12.83 8.69
N SER A 367 -19.44 -12.42 7.50
CA SER A 367 -19.57 -13.26 6.32
C SER A 367 -18.37 -14.19 6.20
N SER A 368 -18.58 -15.45 6.56
CA SER A 368 -17.74 -16.57 6.22
C SER A 368 -17.77 -16.76 4.71
N SER A 369 -17.08 -15.91 3.91
CA SER A 369 -16.74 -16.18 2.49
C SER A 369 -16.30 -14.93 1.72
N SER A 370 -15.14 -14.35 2.03
CA SER A 370 -14.40 -13.73 0.93
C SER A 370 -12.92 -13.88 1.21
N PHE A 371 -12.41 -15.07 0.90
CA PHE A 371 -10.98 -15.19 0.64
C PHE A 371 -10.72 -14.57 -0.73
N CYS A 372 -9.57 -13.91 -0.86
CA CYS A 372 -9.23 -13.18 -2.06
C CYS A 372 -9.23 -14.08 -3.31
N SER A 373 -10.08 -13.74 -4.27
CA SER A 373 -10.19 -14.40 -5.58
C SER A 373 -9.35 -13.70 -6.64
N PRO A 374 -8.96 -14.39 -7.73
CA PRO A 374 -8.31 -13.74 -8.86
C PRO A 374 -9.26 -12.73 -9.54
N GLU A 375 -8.69 -11.69 -10.13
CA GLU A 375 -9.41 -10.76 -11.00
C GLU A 375 -10.08 -11.49 -12.18
N ASP A 376 -11.29 -11.02 -12.53
CA ASP A 376 -12.09 -11.62 -13.59
C ASP A 376 -11.33 -11.72 -14.92
N GLU A 377 -11.54 -12.83 -15.65
CA GLU A 377 -10.79 -13.11 -16.89
C GLU A 377 -11.27 -12.28 -18.08
N HIS A 378 -12.55 -11.90 -18.09
CA HIS A 378 -13.19 -11.28 -19.24
C HIS A 378 -13.07 -9.75 -19.16
N PRO A 379 -12.44 -9.10 -20.16
CA PRO A 379 -12.36 -7.65 -20.18
C PRO A 379 -13.74 -7.04 -20.42
N ASP A 380 -14.00 -5.90 -19.78
CA ASP A 380 -15.22 -5.10 -19.96
C ASP A 380 -14.87 -3.77 -20.64
N ALA A 381 -15.17 -3.66 -21.93
CA ALA A 381 -14.93 -2.44 -22.70
C ALA A 381 -15.61 -1.19 -22.08
N THR A 382 -16.72 -1.37 -21.35
CA THR A 382 -17.45 -0.25 -20.77
C THR A 382 -16.65 0.47 -19.70
N LEU A 383 -15.72 -0.22 -19.01
CA LEU A 383 -14.81 0.40 -18.05
C LEU A 383 -13.92 1.42 -18.76
N PHE A 384 -13.30 1.04 -19.87
CA PHE A 384 -12.45 1.95 -20.66
C PHE A 384 -13.25 3.12 -21.26
N LEU A 385 -14.43 2.83 -21.83
CA LEU A 385 -15.27 3.86 -22.46
C LEU A 385 -15.75 4.94 -21.48
N LYS A 386 -16.01 4.59 -20.21
CA LYS A 386 -16.41 5.56 -19.17
C LYS A 386 -15.31 6.57 -18.84
N LEU A 387 -14.05 6.25 -19.15
CA LEU A 387 -12.91 7.13 -18.91
C LEU A 387 -12.66 8.11 -20.06
N LEU A 388 -13.33 7.91 -21.21
CA LEU A 388 -13.17 8.79 -22.36
C LEU A 388 -13.94 10.11 -22.15
N PRO A 389 -13.43 11.23 -22.70
CA PRO A 389 -14.06 12.55 -22.56
C PRO A 389 -15.51 12.58 -23.04
N THR A 390 -16.44 13.01 -22.18
CA THR A 390 -17.87 13.16 -22.53
C THR A 390 -18.25 14.57 -22.98
N SER A 391 -17.45 15.57 -22.62
CA SER A 391 -17.66 16.97 -23.01
C SER A 391 -17.50 17.16 -24.52
N SER A 392 -18.19 18.14 -25.13
CA SER A 392 -18.05 18.42 -26.57
C SER A 392 -16.64 18.91 -26.94
N ASP A 393 -15.95 19.55 -26.00
CA ASP A 393 -14.72 20.29 -26.26
C ASP A 393 -13.46 19.52 -25.83
N GLY A 394 -13.63 18.43 -25.07
CA GLY A 394 -12.53 17.59 -24.58
C GLY A 394 -11.99 16.64 -25.65
N CYS A 395 -10.66 16.55 -25.76
CA CYS A 395 -9.97 15.66 -26.70
C CYS A 395 -9.17 14.56 -25.99
N VAL A 396 -8.92 13.48 -26.74
CA VAL A 396 -8.11 12.33 -26.35
C VAL A 396 -6.76 12.44 -27.05
N LEU A 397 -5.68 12.44 -26.27
CA LEU A 397 -4.31 12.39 -26.77
C LEU A 397 -3.79 10.96 -26.75
N VAL A 398 -3.58 10.34 -27.91
CA VAL A 398 -3.01 9.00 -28.06
C VAL A 398 -1.52 9.11 -28.36
N LEU A 399 -0.68 8.57 -27.49
CA LEU A 399 0.77 8.65 -27.58
C LEU A 399 1.39 7.48 -28.34
N ASP A 400 2.29 7.81 -29.28
CA ASP A 400 3.12 6.88 -30.07
C ASP A 400 2.33 5.73 -30.74
N ASP A 401 1.21 6.08 -31.37
CA ASP A 401 0.34 5.12 -32.06
C ASP A 401 0.88 4.76 -33.45
N HIS A 402 1.78 3.79 -33.48
CA HIS A 402 2.33 3.25 -34.72
C HIS A 402 1.22 2.74 -35.67
N ASN A 403 1.25 3.25 -36.90
CA ASN A 403 0.28 2.96 -37.97
C ASN A 403 -1.17 3.35 -37.63
N SER A 404 -1.37 4.20 -36.61
CA SER A 404 -2.68 4.63 -36.13
C SER A 404 -3.62 3.49 -35.75
N HIS A 405 -3.04 2.38 -35.28
CA HIS A 405 -3.77 1.15 -34.96
C HIS A 405 -4.84 1.39 -33.90
N PHE A 406 -4.47 1.99 -32.76
CA PHE A 406 -5.42 2.22 -31.67
C PHE A 406 -6.38 3.37 -31.97
N SER A 407 -5.88 4.45 -32.59
CA SER A 407 -6.68 5.60 -33.00
C SER A 407 -7.78 5.21 -33.97
N SER A 408 -7.51 4.30 -34.91
CA SER A 408 -8.53 3.78 -35.85
C SER A 408 -9.66 3.03 -35.14
N ASN A 409 -9.33 2.24 -34.11
CA ASN A 409 -10.34 1.54 -33.31
C ASN A 409 -11.15 2.51 -32.44
N LEU A 410 -10.49 3.52 -31.84
CA LEU A 410 -11.15 4.55 -31.04
C LEU A 410 -12.16 5.40 -31.84
N CYS A 411 -11.95 5.58 -33.15
CA CYS A 411 -12.89 6.28 -34.03
C CYS A 411 -14.29 5.64 -34.09
N HIS A 412 -14.44 4.37 -33.68
CA HIS A 412 -15.76 3.73 -33.59
C HIS A 412 -16.57 4.20 -32.38
N TYR A 413 -15.91 4.80 -31.38
CA TYR A 413 -16.50 5.17 -30.09
C TYR A 413 -16.41 6.67 -29.79
N CYS A 414 -15.50 7.39 -30.43
CA CYS A 414 -15.31 8.83 -30.29
C CYS A 414 -15.28 9.52 -31.66
N ASP A 415 -15.74 10.77 -31.70
CA ASP A 415 -15.61 11.60 -32.90
C ASP A 415 -14.11 11.74 -33.27
N PRO A 416 -13.70 11.36 -34.50
CA PRO A 416 -12.32 11.46 -34.96
C PRO A 416 -11.69 12.84 -34.76
N SER A 417 -12.46 13.92 -34.87
CA SER A 417 -11.98 15.30 -34.66
C SER A 417 -11.50 15.58 -33.24
N ARG A 418 -11.88 14.74 -32.29
CA ARG A 418 -11.51 14.81 -30.87
C ARG A 418 -10.31 13.93 -30.53
N ILE A 419 -9.73 13.23 -31.52
CA ILE A 419 -8.57 12.38 -31.33
C ILE A 419 -7.33 13.09 -31.87
N ILE A 420 -6.35 13.27 -31.00
CA ILE A 420 -5.00 13.73 -31.34
C ILE A 420 -4.08 12.54 -31.17
N SER A 421 -3.40 12.12 -32.24
CA SER A 421 -2.49 10.98 -32.22
C SER A 421 -1.07 11.46 -32.50
N THR A 422 -0.10 10.99 -31.70
CA THR A 422 1.32 11.20 -31.97
C THR A 422 1.95 9.91 -32.46
N THR A 423 2.96 10.03 -33.32
CA THR A 423 3.72 8.87 -33.79
C THR A 423 5.20 9.22 -33.94
N SER A 424 6.07 8.29 -33.56
CA SER A 424 7.51 8.36 -33.80
C SER A 424 7.90 8.25 -35.28
N VAL A 425 6.97 7.84 -36.15
CA VAL A 425 7.20 7.65 -37.59
C VAL A 425 7.24 9.01 -38.32
N PRO A 426 8.19 9.26 -39.23
CA PRO A 426 8.24 10.49 -40.03
C PRO A 426 7.19 10.51 -41.16
N GLN A 427 6.69 11.71 -41.48
CA GLN A 427 5.61 11.97 -42.44
C GLN A 427 5.90 11.50 -43.89
N THR A 428 7.17 11.22 -44.23
CA THR A 428 7.59 10.77 -45.57
C THR A 428 7.32 9.30 -45.86
N SER A 429 6.93 8.53 -44.83
CA SER A 429 6.53 7.14 -45.00
C SER A 429 5.12 7.07 -45.58
N ILE A 430 5.02 6.58 -46.80
CA ILE A 430 3.75 6.36 -47.52
C ILE A 430 2.97 5.29 -46.75
N PHE A 431 2.16 5.71 -45.78
CA PHE A 431 1.19 4.84 -45.12
C PHE A 431 -0.20 5.18 -45.63
N ASP A 432 -0.92 4.15 -46.11
CA ASP A 432 -2.31 4.21 -46.61
C ASP A 432 -3.35 4.52 -45.52
N ASN A 433 -2.95 4.78 -44.27
CA ASN A 433 -3.86 5.00 -43.15
C ASN A 433 -4.16 6.50 -42.94
N TYR A 434 -4.68 7.17 -43.97
CA TYR A 434 -5.33 8.46 -43.78
C TYR A 434 -6.60 8.25 -42.95
N LEU A 435 -6.58 8.63 -41.67
CA LEU A 435 -7.77 8.65 -40.80
C LEU A 435 -8.44 10.02 -40.92
N PRO A 436 -9.57 10.15 -41.65
CA PRO A 436 -10.23 11.44 -41.82
C PRO A 436 -10.70 11.96 -40.47
N GLY A 437 -10.31 13.19 -40.13
CA GLY A 437 -10.73 13.86 -38.89
C GLY A 437 -9.76 13.72 -37.72
N VAL A 438 -8.92 12.67 -37.67
CA VAL A 438 -7.91 12.53 -36.59
C VAL A 438 -6.74 13.48 -36.83
N ARG A 439 -6.33 14.23 -35.80
CA ARG A 439 -5.15 15.11 -35.88
C ARG A 439 -3.89 14.31 -35.56
N ILE A 440 -3.06 14.03 -36.57
CA ILE A 440 -1.82 13.25 -36.41
C ILE A 440 -0.59 14.15 -36.35
N MET A 441 0.27 13.93 -35.36
CA MET A 441 1.54 14.63 -35.17
C MET A 441 2.71 13.65 -35.35
N TRP A 442 3.60 13.95 -36.29
CA TRP A 442 4.61 13.03 -36.81
C TRP A 442 6.00 13.26 -36.22
N GLY A 443 6.82 12.20 -36.18
CA GLY A 443 8.22 12.25 -35.75
C GLY A 443 8.44 12.47 -34.25
N LEU A 444 7.43 12.18 -33.41
CA LEU A 444 7.48 12.37 -31.96
C LEU A 444 7.79 11.05 -31.24
N SER A 445 9.07 10.77 -31.04
CA SER A 445 9.54 9.52 -30.43
C SER A 445 9.84 9.60 -28.93
N HIS A 446 10.02 10.80 -28.39
CA HIS A 446 10.41 10.99 -26.99
C HIS A 446 9.37 11.86 -26.25
N PRO A 447 8.98 11.52 -25.00
CA PRO A 447 7.96 12.25 -24.24
C PRO A 447 8.22 13.75 -24.13
N TYR A 448 9.49 14.16 -24.05
CA TYR A 448 9.87 15.58 -24.05
C TYR A 448 9.28 16.33 -25.24
N HIS A 449 9.44 15.83 -26.47
CA HIS A 449 8.98 16.53 -27.67
C HIS A 449 7.45 16.66 -27.73
N THR A 450 6.74 15.68 -27.19
CA THR A 450 5.28 15.65 -27.17
C THR A 450 4.71 16.51 -26.05
N ILE A 451 5.29 16.45 -24.85
CA ILE A 451 4.68 17.01 -23.64
C ILE A 451 5.20 18.40 -23.32
N VAL A 452 6.52 18.59 -23.40
CA VAL A 452 7.18 19.86 -23.05
C VAL A 452 7.48 20.69 -24.30
N GLY A 453 7.93 20.03 -25.37
CA GLY A 453 8.40 20.64 -26.60
C GLY A 453 7.34 21.44 -27.36
N GLU A 454 7.78 22.09 -28.45
CA GLU A 454 6.98 22.97 -29.30
C GLU A 454 6.03 22.18 -30.22
N CYS A 455 5.26 21.27 -29.66
CA CYS A 455 4.21 20.58 -30.37
C CYS A 455 2.89 21.35 -30.20
N ASP A 456 2.16 21.58 -31.29
CA ASP A 456 0.87 22.29 -31.31
C ASP A 456 -0.30 21.47 -30.69
N ILE A 457 -0.07 20.81 -29.56
CA ILE A 457 -1.09 20.09 -28.80
C ILE A 457 -1.88 21.10 -27.97
N PRO A 458 -3.22 21.19 -28.14
CA PRO A 458 -4.07 22.09 -27.37
C PRO A 458 -4.30 21.50 -25.97
N TRP A 459 -3.29 21.54 -25.10
CA TRP A 459 -3.32 20.91 -23.78
C TRP A 459 -4.53 21.27 -22.91
N ARG A 460 -5.07 22.49 -23.04
CA ARG A 460 -6.29 22.92 -22.34
C ARG A 460 -7.56 22.16 -22.75
N GLN A 461 -7.56 21.52 -23.91
CA GLN A 461 -8.65 20.66 -24.40
C GLN A 461 -8.40 19.18 -24.09
N VAL A 462 -7.16 18.79 -23.78
CA VAL A 462 -6.83 17.39 -23.47
C VAL A 462 -7.48 17.03 -22.14
N GLN A 463 -8.33 16.01 -22.15
CA GLN A 463 -8.95 15.47 -20.93
C GLN A 463 -8.45 14.05 -20.61
N CYS A 464 -7.94 13.34 -21.62
CA CYS A 464 -7.44 11.98 -21.46
C CYS A 464 -6.17 11.77 -22.29
N VAL A 465 -5.12 11.26 -21.65
CA VAL A 465 -3.87 10.84 -22.29
C VAL A 465 -3.83 9.32 -22.30
N LEU A 466 -3.79 8.72 -23.49
CA LEU A 466 -3.68 7.29 -23.69
C LEU A 466 -2.27 6.94 -24.16
N TRP A 467 -1.63 5.99 -23.49
CA TRP A 467 -0.36 5.44 -23.96
C TRP A 467 -0.39 3.92 -23.99
N PHE A 468 -0.33 3.36 -25.20
CA PHE A 468 -0.25 1.92 -25.45
C PHE A 468 1.22 1.52 -25.58
N VAL A 469 1.86 1.21 -24.45
CA VAL A 469 3.32 1.15 -24.36
C VAL A 469 3.87 -0.03 -25.16
N LYS A 470 4.67 0.25 -26.19
CA LYS A 470 5.40 -0.77 -26.95
C LYS A 470 6.89 -0.61 -26.70
N PHE A 471 7.53 -1.72 -26.34
CA PHE A 471 8.98 -1.77 -26.17
C PHE A 471 9.62 -2.50 -27.35
N THR A 472 10.68 -1.92 -27.90
CA THR A 472 11.43 -2.56 -28.98
C THR A 472 12.21 -3.76 -28.42
N ASN A 473 12.12 -4.89 -29.12
CA ASN A 473 12.85 -6.09 -28.73
C ASN A 473 14.37 -5.84 -28.86
N GLY A 474 15.08 -5.78 -27.73
CA GLY A 474 16.54 -5.60 -27.68
C GLY A 474 17.01 -4.43 -26.83
N GLU A 475 16.12 -3.52 -26.43
CA GLU A 475 16.45 -2.47 -25.47
C GLU A 475 16.46 -3.00 -24.03
N GLY A 476 17.46 -2.57 -23.25
CA GLY A 476 17.60 -2.96 -21.85
C GLY A 476 16.48 -2.37 -20.98
N LEU A 477 16.08 -3.10 -19.93
CA LEU A 477 15.04 -2.68 -18.98
C LEU A 477 15.27 -1.26 -18.42
N ASP A 478 16.53 -0.86 -18.22
CA ASP A 478 16.87 0.46 -17.70
C ASP A 478 16.48 1.59 -18.66
N LYS A 479 16.54 1.37 -19.98
CA LYS A 479 16.08 2.35 -20.98
C LYS A 479 14.57 2.53 -20.91
N HIS A 480 13.83 1.42 -20.85
CA HIS A 480 12.37 1.44 -20.70
C HIS A 480 11.95 2.13 -19.40
N ARG A 481 12.63 1.85 -18.29
CA ARG A 481 12.40 2.50 -17.01
C ARG A 481 12.66 4.00 -17.07
N SER A 482 13.76 4.39 -17.72
CA SER A 482 14.10 5.81 -17.93
C SER A 482 13.07 6.54 -18.78
N LEU A 483 12.55 5.91 -19.83
CA LEU A 483 11.50 6.47 -20.68
C LEU A 483 10.20 6.72 -19.90
N LEU A 484 9.74 5.74 -19.13
CA LEU A 484 8.55 5.87 -18.29
C LEU A 484 8.73 6.94 -17.21
N ARG A 485 9.91 7.00 -16.58
CA ARG A 485 10.22 8.04 -15.59
C ARG A 485 10.10 9.42 -16.21
N LYS A 486 10.76 9.65 -17.36
CA LYS A 486 10.70 10.92 -18.08
C LYS A 486 9.29 11.28 -18.52
N PHE A 487 8.48 10.30 -18.93
CA PHE A 487 7.08 10.51 -19.27
C PHE A 487 6.31 11.12 -18.09
N PHE A 488 6.37 10.51 -16.91
CA PHE A 488 5.69 11.04 -15.72
C PHE A 488 6.27 12.37 -15.24
N GLU A 489 7.60 12.54 -15.28
CA GLU A 489 8.27 13.80 -14.93
C GLU A 489 7.75 14.97 -15.79
N TYR A 490 7.81 14.84 -17.12
CA TYR A 490 7.38 15.89 -18.04
C TYR A 490 5.87 16.13 -17.99
N LEU A 491 5.07 15.08 -17.78
CA LEU A 491 3.63 15.23 -17.66
C LEU A 491 3.22 15.92 -16.36
N ALA A 492 3.89 15.62 -15.25
CA ALA A 492 3.68 16.34 -13.99
C ALA A 492 3.98 17.84 -14.15
N ILE A 493 5.12 18.16 -14.76
CA ILE A 493 5.50 19.56 -15.03
C ILE A 493 4.43 20.25 -15.87
N ARG A 494 4.01 19.65 -17.00
CA ARG A 494 2.95 20.20 -17.86
C ARG A 494 1.63 20.40 -17.12
N ILE A 495 1.18 19.41 -16.35
CA ILE A 495 -0.10 19.49 -15.65
C ILE A 495 -0.06 20.56 -14.54
N PHE A 496 1.01 20.61 -13.74
CA PHE A 496 1.13 21.63 -12.69
C PHE A 496 1.27 23.03 -13.28
N GLY A 497 2.17 23.23 -14.24
CA GLY A 497 2.41 24.55 -14.82
C GLY A 497 1.21 25.11 -15.58
N ASP A 498 0.41 24.28 -16.25
CA ASP A 498 -0.78 24.74 -16.98
C ASP A 498 -2.11 24.49 -16.23
N SER A 499 -2.05 24.04 -14.97
CA SER A 499 -3.21 23.75 -14.10
C SER A 499 -4.22 22.75 -14.72
N LEU A 500 -3.73 21.65 -15.27
CA LEU A 500 -4.51 20.65 -16.02
C LEU A 500 -4.91 19.44 -15.16
N TYR A 501 -5.33 19.67 -13.91
CA TYR A 501 -5.55 18.61 -12.90
C TYR A 501 -6.67 17.61 -13.25
N GLU A 502 -7.53 17.95 -14.20
CA GLU A 502 -8.59 17.06 -14.71
C GLU A 502 -8.08 16.04 -15.75
N VAL A 503 -6.83 16.16 -16.20
CA VAL A 503 -6.25 15.23 -17.20
C VAL A 503 -6.04 13.87 -16.56
N ARG A 504 -6.74 12.87 -17.10
CA ARG A 504 -6.55 11.47 -16.74
C ARG A 504 -5.50 10.81 -17.63
N VAL A 505 -4.65 9.98 -17.04
CA VAL A 505 -3.58 9.28 -17.76
C VAL A 505 -3.86 7.78 -17.74
N ILE A 506 -4.02 7.17 -18.91
CA ILE A 506 -4.26 5.73 -19.04
C ILE A 506 -3.09 5.09 -19.77
N LEU A 507 -2.35 4.27 -19.03
CA LEU A 507 -1.23 3.51 -19.53
C LEU A 507 -1.69 2.06 -19.75
N THR A 508 -1.65 1.57 -20.98
CA THR A 508 -1.94 0.16 -21.28
C THR A 508 -0.64 -0.59 -21.53
N MET A 509 -0.38 -1.62 -20.73
CA MET A 509 0.81 -2.46 -20.85
C MET A 509 0.62 -3.86 -20.24
N ASN A 510 1.55 -4.78 -20.51
CA ASN A 510 1.53 -6.10 -19.86
C ASN A 510 1.79 -5.97 -18.35
N ASN A 511 0.97 -6.62 -17.52
CA ASN A 511 1.07 -6.52 -16.07
C ASN A 511 2.40 -7.03 -15.49
N LEU A 512 3.03 -8.02 -16.13
CA LEU A 512 4.35 -8.50 -15.69
C LEU A 512 5.45 -7.47 -16.01
N ARG A 513 5.35 -6.76 -17.14
CA ARG A 513 6.25 -5.63 -17.45
C ARG A 513 6.01 -4.48 -16.49
N PHE A 514 4.75 -4.16 -16.19
CA PHE A 514 4.38 -3.11 -15.24
C PHE A 514 5.07 -3.33 -13.89
N SER A 515 4.99 -4.56 -13.36
CA SER A 515 5.68 -4.96 -12.14
C SER A 515 7.21 -4.91 -12.27
N GLN A 516 7.79 -5.44 -13.35
CA GLN A 516 9.25 -5.45 -13.55
C GLN A 516 9.85 -4.04 -13.62
N LEU A 517 9.13 -3.10 -14.23
CA LEU A 517 9.58 -1.72 -14.40
C LEU A 517 9.21 -0.82 -13.21
N GLN A 518 8.48 -1.35 -12.22
CA GLN A 518 7.99 -0.63 -11.05
C GLN A 518 7.22 0.65 -11.44
N VAL A 519 6.31 0.53 -12.41
CA VAL A 519 5.67 1.70 -13.03
C VAL A 519 4.84 2.51 -12.03
N GLU A 520 4.16 1.86 -11.09
CA GLU A 520 3.44 2.55 -10.03
C GLU A 520 4.37 3.40 -9.13
N LYS A 521 5.59 2.92 -8.85
CA LYS A 521 6.62 3.70 -8.14
C LYS A 521 7.03 4.92 -8.95
N LEU A 522 7.31 4.74 -10.24
CA LEU A 522 7.70 5.84 -11.13
C LEU A 522 6.61 6.90 -11.23
N ALA A 523 5.35 6.48 -11.29
CA ALA A 523 4.19 7.38 -11.29
C ALA A 523 4.11 8.16 -9.96
N ARG A 524 4.16 7.46 -8.82
CA ARG A 524 4.01 8.04 -7.48
C ARG A 524 5.13 9.01 -7.11
N GLU A 525 6.36 8.74 -7.54
CA GLU A 525 7.47 9.69 -7.38
C GLU A 525 7.28 11.01 -8.13
N ASN A 526 6.29 11.07 -9.04
CA ASN A 526 5.87 12.25 -9.78
C ASN A 526 4.40 12.61 -9.53
N PHE A 527 3.87 12.28 -8.33
CA PHE A 527 2.51 12.64 -7.88
C PHE A 527 1.34 12.01 -8.65
N PHE A 528 1.60 11.00 -9.48
CA PHE A 528 0.55 10.21 -10.12
C PHE A 528 0.20 8.99 -9.27
N PHE A 529 -1.07 8.87 -8.92
CA PHE A 529 -1.58 7.75 -8.13
C PHE A 529 -2.44 6.87 -9.01
N LEU A 530 -2.17 5.56 -8.95
CA LEU A 530 -3.03 4.57 -9.58
C LEU A 530 -4.38 4.59 -8.85
N THR A 531 -5.46 4.84 -9.59
CA THR A 531 -6.84 4.90 -9.08
C THR A 531 -7.67 3.70 -9.54
N GLU A 532 -7.45 3.23 -10.77
CA GLU A 532 -8.12 2.05 -11.31
C GLU A 532 -7.15 1.19 -12.13
N SER A 533 -7.39 -0.12 -12.18
CA SER A 533 -6.72 -0.97 -13.17
C SER A 533 -7.59 -2.15 -13.55
N PHE A 534 -7.71 -2.44 -14.84
CA PHE A 534 -8.59 -3.49 -15.35
C PHE A 534 -8.05 -4.13 -16.65
N PRO A 535 -8.48 -5.36 -16.97
CA PRO A 535 -8.06 -6.03 -18.20
C PRO A 535 -8.43 -5.23 -19.45
N PHE A 536 -7.47 -5.05 -20.35
CA PHE A 536 -7.69 -4.32 -21.58
C PHE A 536 -8.46 -5.17 -22.59
N ASP A 537 -9.53 -4.61 -23.19
CA ASP A 537 -10.32 -5.30 -24.20
C ASP A 537 -9.67 -5.18 -25.59
N GLU A 538 -8.79 -6.12 -25.92
CA GLU A 538 -8.15 -6.21 -27.23
C GLU A 538 -9.14 -6.39 -28.39
N SER A 539 -10.34 -6.93 -28.14
CA SER A 539 -11.34 -7.15 -29.19
C SER A 539 -12.01 -5.85 -29.63
N SER A 540 -12.20 -4.92 -28.69
CA SER A 540 -12.83 -3.62 -28.96
C SER A 540 -11.83 -2.55 -29.38
N PHE A 541 -10.62 -2.56 -28.82
CA PHE A 541 -9.65 -1.47 -28.99
C PHE A 541 -8.40 -1.86 -29.78
N GLY A 542 -8.27 -3.13 -30.16
CA GLY A 542 -7.21 -3.67 -31.00
C GLY A 542 -6.17 -4.48 -30.22
N SER A 543 -5.50 -5.40 -30.91
CA SER A 543 -4.52 -6.31 -30.32
C SER A 543 -3.29 -5.60 -29.75
N PHE A 544 -2.82 -6.05 -28.59
CA PHE A 544 -1.67 -5.53 -27.88
C PHE A 544 -0.49 -6.53 -27.93
N ALA A 545 0.54 -6.20 -28.70
CA ALA A 545 1.65 -7.08 -29.00
C ALA A 545 2.80 -7.03 -27.96
N ASP A 546 2.50 -7.25 -26.67
CA ASP A 546 3.52 -7.47 -25.62
C ASP A 546 3.15 -8.68 -24.75
N THR A 547 3.84 -9.80 -25.00
CA THR A 547 3.64 -11.06 -24.28
C THR A 547 4.88 -11.40 -23.46
N VAL A 548 4.71 -11.54 -22.14
CA VAL A 548 5.78 -11.96 -21.23
C VAL A 548 5.52 -13.39 -20.77
N ASN A 549 6.41 -14.30 -21.15
CA ASN A 549 6.30 -15.70 -20.72
C ASN A 549 6.65 -15.84 -19.23
N THR A 550 5.77 -16.46 -18.46
CA THR A 550 6.00 -16.82 -17.05
C THR A 550 5.95 -18.33 -16.88
N LYS A 551 6.91 -18.86 -16.09
CA LYS A 551 6.89 -20.26 -15.63
C LYS A 551 6.23 -20.40 -14.25
N LYS A 552 5.87 -19.29 -13.61
CA LYS A 552 5.25 -19.32 -12.27
C LYS A 552 3.76 -19.65 -12.41
N PRO A 553 3.25 -20.64 -11.65
CA PRO A 553 1.83 -21.00 -11.68
C PRO A 553 0.96 -19.88 -11.11
N MET A 554 -0.23 -19.68 -11.68
CA MET A 554 -1.27 -18.72 -11.25
C MET A 554 -0.89 -17.23 -11.34
N THR A 555 0.26 -16.89 -11.92
CA THR A 555 0.54 -15.51 -12.36
C THR A 555 -0.09 -15.28 -13.72
N VAL A 556 -0.76 -14.14 -13.91
CA VAL A 556 -1.38 -13.79 -15.18
C VAL A 556 -0.40 -12.96 -16.01
N SER A 557 -0.33 -13.19 -17.32
CA SER A 557 0.32 -12.28 -18.27
C SER A 557 -0.71 -11.82 -19.28
N ARG A 558 -1.13 -10.56 -19.18
CA ARG A 558 -2.12 -9.96 -20.07
C ARG A 558 -1.97 -8.43 -20.12
N PRO A 559 -2.48 -7.78 -21.17
CA PRO A 559 -2.56 -6.32 -21.20
C PRO A 559 -3.58 -5.81 -20.17
N ILE A 560 -3.16 -4.83 -19.38
CA ILE A 560 -3.98 -4.15 -18.38
C ILE A 560 -3.93 -2.66 -18.70
N SER A 561 -5.07 -1.98 -18.58
CA SER A 561 -5.16 -0.53 -18.58
C SER A 561 -5.04 -0.03 -17.13
N TYR A 562 -4.05 0.83 -16.89
CA TYR A 562 -3.74 1.44 -15.61
C TYR A 562 -4.12 2.91 -15.66
N VAL A 563 -5.03 3.32 -14.78
CA VAL A 563 -5.54 4.69 -14.71
C VAL A 563 -4.83 5.43 -13.60
N PHE A 564 -4.14 6.50 -13.98
CA PHE A 564 -3.45 7.39 -13.08
C PHE A 564 -4.10 8.76 -13.09
N ASP A 565 -4.38 9.25 -11.89
CA ASP A 565 -4.78 10.63 -11.66
C ASP A 565 -3.64 11.33 -10.91
N ILE A 566 -3.36 12.59 -11.27
CA ILE A 566 -2.36 13.38 -10.56
C ILE A 566 -2.98 13.97 -9.30
N HIS A 567 -2.23 13.96 -8.20
CA HIS A 567 -2.65 14.61 -6.96
C HIS A 567 -1.60 15.65 -6.56
N PRO A 568 -1.89 16.95 -6.68
CA PRO A 568 -0.93 17.99 -6.33
C PRO A 568 -0.51 17.91 -4.86
N PRO A 569 0.77 18.18 -4.54
CA PRO A 569 1.17 18.43 -3.16
C PRO A 569 0.56 19.75 -2.65
N SER A 570 0.42 19.91 -1.34
CA SER A 570 -0.22 21.10 -0.75
C SER A 570 0.54 22.38 -1.08
N ASP A 571 -0.14 23.34 -1.70
CA ASP A 571 0.35 24.70 -1.95
C ASP A 571 0.51 25.51 -0.66
N LEU A 572 -0.21 25.15 0.41
CA LEU A 572 0.04 25.70 1.76
C LEU A 572 1.41 25.27 2.29
N GLN A 573 1.75 23.99 2.10
CA GLN A 573 3.02 23.44 2.57
C GLN A 573 4.23 23.88 1.72
N PHE A 574 4.05 23.98 0.40
CA PHE A 574 5.17 24.16 -0.54
C PHE A 574 5.15 25.48 -1.32
N GLY A 575 4.15 26.34 -1.11
CA GLY A 575 4.02 27.62 -1.81
C GLY A 575 3.57 27.47 -3.27
N ASP A 576 3.74 28.54 -4.05
CA ASP A 576 3.29 28.62 -5.44
C ASP A 576 4.30 28.01 -6.44
N TYR A 577 4.47 26.69 -6.34
CA TYR A 577 5.32 25.93 -7.26
C TYR A 577 4.72 25.83 -8.67
N ALA A 578 3.40 25.98 -8.81
CA ALA A 578 2.72 25.93 -10.10
C ALA A 578 3.19 27.08 -11.01
N SER A 579 3.30 28.30 -10.46
CA SER A 579 3.86 29.44 -11.19
C SER A 579 5.33 29.23 -11.59
N THR A 580 6.15 28.64 -10.71
CA THR A 580 7.55 28.30 -11.03
C THR A 580 7.62 27.35 -12.23
N LEU A 581 6.85 26.26 -12.19
CA LEU A 581 6.81 25.28 -13.29
C LEU A 581 6.22 25.87 -14.58
N HIS A 582 5.22 26.75 -14.47
CA HIS A 582 4.68 27.49 -15.61
C HIS A 582 5.76 28.34 -16.29
N ASN A 583 6.55 29.07 -15.49
CA ASN A 583 7.65 29.87 -15.98
C ASN A 583 8.76 29.00 -16.57
N CYS A 584 9.07 27.83 -16.02
CA CYS A 584 10.03 26.92 -16.64
C CYS A 584 9.52 26.38 -18.00
N LEU A 585 8.22 26.10 -18.13
CA LEU A 585 7.62 25.61 -19.37
C LEU A 585 7.54 26.66 -20.48
N HIS A 586 7.24 27.91 -20.13
CA HIS A 586 6.97 28.97 -21.12
C HIS A 586 8.03 30.08 -21.13
N GLY A 587 8.81 30.25 -20.08
CA GLY A 587 9.83 31.30 -19.91
C GLY A 587 11.11 31.12 -20.72
N ALA A 588 11.37 29.91 -21.25
CA ALA A 588 12.36 29.71 -22.30
C ALA A 588 12.00 30.40 -23.64
N ARG A 589 10.86 31.11 -23.71
CA ARG A 589 10.35 31.82 -24.90
C ARG A 589 10.62 33.33 -24.90
N GLU A 590 11.28 33.89 -23.89
CA GLU A 590 11.56 35.32 -23.81
C GLU A 590 13.06 35.65 -23.81
N PHE A 591 13.85 35.11 -24.74
CA PHE A 591 15.16 35.70 -25.11
C PHE A 591 15.49 35.54 -26.59
#